data_AF-A0A9N9EXB3-F1
#
_entry.id   AF-A0A9N9EXB3-F1
#
_cell.length_a   1.000
_cell.length_b   1.000
_cell.length_c   1.000
_cell.angle_alpha   90.00
_cell.angle_beta   90.00
_cell.angle_gamma   90.00
#
_symmetry.space_group_name_H-M   'P 1'
#
loop_
_entity.id
_entity.type
_entity.pdbx_description
1 polymer ?
#
loop_
_entity_poly.entity_id
_entity_poly.type
_entity_poly.pdbx_seq_one_letter_code
_entity_poly.pdbx_strand_id
1 'polypeptide(L)'
;DIDATTVAPTVPTIVSDSSTNSSSEKQIETTECLTQRASSLSCKGRDIIRPPIPPNEDSPTQPPQEVAYKLRHKYKRSKWIDSELKALEKGMTKYTDERLIWVHILKDEKYGPKLRNRSATDLKDKARNEKKRRAREGKSIGVFHIATG
;
A
#
# COMPACT_ATOMS: atom_id res chain seq x y z
N ASP A 1 33.62 -73.76 -3.08
CA ASP A 1 32.31 -73.84 -2.42
C ASP A 1 31.84 -72.51 -1.90
N ILE A 2 30.56 -72.33 -2.07
CA ILE A 2 29.72 -71.15 -1.89
C ILE A 2 29.33 -71.00 -0.42
N ASP A 3 29.30 -69.77 0.10
CA ASP A 3 28.13 -69.35 0.86
C ASP A 3 27.98 -67.82 0.81
N ALA A 4 26.83 -67.40 0.31
CA ALA A 4 26.44 -66.03 0.07
C ALA A 4 25.46 -65.63 1.16
N THR A 5 25.86 -64.75 2.07
CA THR A 5 24.93 -64.17 3.05
C THR A 5 24.39 -62.84 2.54
N THR A 6 23.20 -62.96 2.01
CA THR A 6 22.16 -61.95 1.80
C THR A 6 21.95 -61.03 3.00
N VAL A 7 22.03 -59.71 2.78
CA VAL A 7 21.24 -58.72 3.53
C VAL A 7 20.93 -57.54 2.61
N ALA A 8 19.69 -57.50 2.12
CA ALA A 8 19.09 -56.34 1.49
C ALA A 8 18.25 -55.59 2.53
N PRO A 9 18.40 -54.26 2.69
CA PRO A 9 17.39 -53.46 3.35
C PRO A 9 16.45 -52.85 2.31
N THR A 10 15.23 -53.42 2.24
CA THR A 10 14.04 -52.81 1.66
C THR A 10 13.67 -51.55 2.44
N VAL A 11 13.74 -50.38 1.79
CA VAL A 11 13.13 -49.15 2.32
C VAL A 11 11.81 -48.91 1.57
N PRO A 12 10.68 -48.79 2.27
CA PRO A 12 9.38 -48.62 1.65
C PRO A 12 9.16 -47.21 1.10
N THR A 13 8.63 -47.15 -0.12
CA THR A 13 7.94 -46.03 -0.73
C THR A 13 6.73 -45.63 0.13
N ILE A 14 6.81 -44.49 0.80
CA ILE A 14 5.65 -43.90 1.49
C ILE A 14 5.07 -42.83 0.57
N VAL A 15 4.11 -43.24 -0.24
CA VAL A 15 3.11 -42.34 -0.83
C VAL A 15 2.27 -41.77 0.32
N SER A 16 2.33 -40.45 0.51
CA SER A 16 1.38 -39.74 1.36
C SER A 16 0.35 -39.09 0.46
N ASP A 17 -0.68 -39.87 0.15
CA ASP A 17 -1.96 -39.37 -0.32
C ASP A 17 -2.94 -39.54 0.83
N SER A 18 -3.52 -38.44 1.29
CA SER A 18 -4.69 -38.42 2.17
C SER A 18 -5.31 -37.02 2.14
N SER A 19 -6.28 -36.89 1.24
CA SER A 19 -7.49 -36.09 1.43
C SER A 19 -8.10 -36.40 2.83
N THR A 20 -8.94 -35.61 3.50
CA THR A 20 -10.23 -35.04 3.08
C THR A 20 -10.85 -34.29 4.29
N ASN A 21 -11.45 -33.13 4.01
CA ASN A 21 -12.70 -32.54 4.52
C ASN A 21 -13.04 -32.44 6.04
N SER A 22 -13.39 -31.22 6.49
CA SER A 22 -14.73 -30.88 7.06
C SER A 22 -14.77 -29.38 7.41
N SER A 23 -15.46 -28.56 6.62
CA SER A 23 -16.86 -28.11 6.79
C SER A 23 -17.08 -27.07 7.89
N SER A 24 -17.32 -25.84 7.46
CA SER A 24 -18.19 -24.86 8.13
C SER A 24 -18.65 -23.85 7.09
N GLU A 25 -19.74 -24.23 6.43
CA GLU A 25 -20.56 -23.37 5.60
C GLU A 25 -21.09 -22.18 6.41
N LYS A 26 -20.87 -20.96 5.92
CA LYS A 26 -21.82 -19.86 6.13
C LYS A 26 -22.14 -19.26 4.79
N GLN A 27 -23.32 -19.63 4.31
CA GLN A 27 -24.04 -19.03 3.21
C GLN A 27 -24.18 -17.52 3.46
N ILE A 28 -23.78 -16.72 2.47
CA ILE A 28 -24.36 -15.40 2.27
C ILE A 28 -24.68 -15.29 0.78
N GLU A 29 -25.97 -15.44 0.59
CA GLU A 29 -26.83 -15.26 -0.56
C GLU A 29 -26.38 -14.17 -1.53
N THR A 30 -26.31 -14.60 -2.78
CA THR A 30 -26.12 -13.83 -4.00
C THR A 30 -27.37 -12.98 -4.25
N THR A 31 -27.22 -11.66 -4.26
CA THR A 31 -28.19 -10.79 -4.96
C THR A 31 -27.46 -10.07 -6.09
N GLU A 32 -27.83 -10.48 -7.30
CA GLU A 32 -27.49 -9.86 -8.57
C GLU A 32 -27.98 -8.41 -8.64
N CYS A 33 -27.20 -7.52 -9.22
CA CYS A 33 -27.77 -6.43 -10.02
C CYS A 33 -26.76 -6.06 -11.10
N LEU A 34 -26.97 -6.66 -12.26
CA LEU A 34 -26.31 -6.30 -13.51
C LEU A 34 -27.00 -5.03 -14.07
N THR A 35 -26.18 -4.05 -14.41
CA THR A 35 -26.19 -3.39 -15.72
C THR A 35 -27.01 -2.09 -15.91
N GLN A 36 -26.20 -1.04 -16.13
CA GLN A 36 -26.36 0.13 -17.01
C GLN A 36 -27.34 1.26 -16.61
N ARG A 37 -26.80 2.49 -16.54
CA ARG A 37 -26.95 3.49 -17.63
C ARG A 37 -26.26 4.81 -17.26
N ALA A 38 -25.52 5.36 -18.22
CA ALA A 38 -24.92 6.69 -18.14
C ALA A 38 -25.99 7.79 -18.05
N SER A 39 -25.79 8.76 -17.16
CA SER A 39 -26.37 10.12 -17.14
C SER A 39 -25.59 10.88 -16.05
N SER A 40 -24.53 11.62 -16.37
CA SER A 40 -24.53 12.94 -16.99
C SER A 40 -25.41 13.95 -16.24
N LEU A 41 -24.74 14.98 -15.71
CA LEU A 41 -25.24 16.24 -15.14
C LEU A 41 -25.88 16.08 -13.75
N SER A 42 -25.58 16.87 -12.73
CA SER A 42 -25.30 18.29 -12.72
C SER A 42 -24.63 18.64 -11.38
N CYS A 43 -23.33 18.95 -11.41
CA CYS A 43 -22.78 19.84 -10.40
C CYS A 43 -23.41 21.21 -10.70
N LYS A 44 -24.36 21.64 -9.87
CA LYS A 44 -24.93 22.99 -9.96
C LYS A 44 -23.79 23.99 -9.81
N GLY A 45 -23.30 24.45 -10.95
CA GLY A 45 -22.49 25.64 -11.06
C GLY A 45 -23.28 26.75 -10.41
N ARG A 46 -22.70 27.35 -9.37
CA ARG A 46 -23.07 28.71 -9.04
C ARG A 46 -22.52 29.52 -10.20
N ASP A 47 -23.40 30.02 -11.05
CA ASP A 47 -23.10 31.01 -12.07
C ASP A 47 -22.63 32.28 -11.35
N ILE A 48 -21.37 32.27 -10.92
CA ILE A 48 -20.64 33.51 -10.66
C ILE A 48 -20.39 34.05 -12.05
N ILE A 49 -21.26 34.96 -12.50
CA ILE A 49 -20.99 35.83 -13.64
C ILE A 49 -19.65 36.47 -13.36
N ARG A 50 -18.59 35.94 -13.97
CA ARG A 50 -17.27 36.55 -13.94
C ARG A 50 -17.39 37.76 -14.85
N PRO A 51 -17.27 39.00 -14.34
CA PRO A 51 -17.24 40.16 -15.23
C PRO A 51 -16.10 39.95 -16.27
N PRO A 52 -16.29 40.38 -17.52
CA PRO A 52 -15.23 40.34 -18.52
C PRO A 52 -14.01 41.05 -17.96
N ILE A 53 -12.91 40.32 -17.80
CA ILE A 53 -11.63 40.92 -17.42
C ILE A 53 -11.24 41.83 -18.60
N PRO A 54 -11.07 43.15 -18.40
CA PRO A 54 -10.54 43.99 -19.46
C PRO A 54 -9.12 43.50 -19.79
N PRO A 55 -8.71 43.48 -21.07
CA PRO A 55 -7.33 43.16 -21.42
C PRO A 55 -6.44 44.29 -20.91
N ASN A 56 -5.85 44.12 -19.73
CA ASN A 56 -4.75 44.96 -19.28
C ASN A 56 -3.49 44.49 -20.02
N GLU A 57 -3.29 45.06 -21.20
CA GLU A 57 -2.04 45.08 -21.97
C GLU A 57 -1.01 45.94 -21.21
N ASP A 58 -0.62 45.58 -19.99
CA ASP A 58 0.58 46.13 -19.31
C ASP A 58 0.83 45.44 -17.96
N SER A 59 1.17 44.16 -17.98
CA SER A 59 1.72 43.52 -16.78
C SER A 59 2.82 42.54 -17.16
N PRO A 60 4.07 42.81 -16.74
CA PRO A 60 5.16 41.90 -17.00
C PRO A 60 5.00 40.67 -16.11
N THR A 61 5.60 39.59 -16.60
CA THR A 61 6.09 38.49 -15.77
C THR A 61 5.06 37.39 -15.49
N GLN A 62 4.76 36.62 -16.54
CA GLN A 62 4.87 35.17 -16.40
C GLN A 62 6.19 34.92 -15.66
N PRO A 63 6.22 34.27 -14.47
CA PRO A 63 7.47 34.01 -13.78
C PRO A 63 8.41 33.38 -14.81
N PRO A 64 9.62 33.93 -15.03
CA PRO A 64 10.53 33.38 -16.03
C PRO A 64 10.56 31.88 -15.81
N GLN A 65 10.42 31.05 -16.85
CA GLN A 65 10.38 29.59 -16.69
C GLN A 65 11.53 29.08 -15.79
N GLU A 66 12.58 29.89 -15.73
CA GLU A 66 13.63 29.90 -14.74
C GLU A 66 13.24 29.71 -13.26
N VAL A 67 12.35 30.52 -12.71
CA VAL A 67 11.95 30.43 -11.29
C VAL A 67 11.00 29.26 -11.06
N ALA A 68 10.18 28.89 -12.05
CA ALA A 68 9.29 27.74 -11.98
C ALA A 68 10.07 26.41 -11.98
N TYR A 69 11.16 26.27 -12.74
CA TYR A 69 12.00 25.07 -12.68
C TYR A 69 12.67 24.92 -11.31
N LYS A 70 13.18 26.03 -10.73
CA LYS A 70 13.85 26.02 -9.43
C LYS A 70 12.90 25.55 -8.31
N LEU A 71 11.63 25.93 -8.38
CA LEU A 71 10.61 25.46 -7.44
C LEU A 71 10.24 23.98 -7.66
N ARG A 72 10.13 23.52 -8.91
CA ARG A 72 9.82 22.11 -9.23
C ARG A 72 10.94 21.14 -8.81
N HIS A 73 12.20 21.57 -8.89
CA HIS A 73 13.35 20.74 -8.51
C HIS A 73 13.50 20.54 -7.00
N LYS A 74 13.01 21.49 -6.16
CA LYS A 74 13.12 21.40 -4.70
C LYS A 74 12.21 20.34 -4.05
N TYR A 75 11.19 19.84 -4.76
CA TYR A 75 10.19 18.92 -4.21
C TYR A 75 10.10 17.59 -4.95
N LYS A 76 11.23 17.04 -5.43
CA LYS A 76 11.24 15.64 -5.86
C LYS A 76 10.94 14.76 -4.65
N ARG A 77 9.71 14.22 -4.58
CA ARG A 77 9.32 13.25 -3.55
C ARG A 77 10.26 12.05 -3.60
N SER A 78 10.97 11.80 -2.50
CA SER A 78 11.83 10.63 -2.37
C SER A 78 11.02 9.35 -2.53
N LYS A 79 11.39 8.53 -3.52
CA LYS A 79 10.77 7.23 -3.76
C LYS A 79 10.98 6.33 -2.55
N TRP A 80 9.98 5.52 -2.22
CA TRP A 80 10.09 4.54 -1.14
C TRP A 80 10.89 3.34 -1.62
N ILE A 81 11.88 2.93 -0.82
CA ILE A 81 12.73 1.77 -1.08
C ILE A 81 12.11 0.53 -0.42
N ASP A 82 12.32 -0.66 -0.99
CA ASP A 82 11.78 -1.91 -0.44
C ASP A 82 12.28 -2.21 0.99
N SER A 83 13.50 -1.77 1.31
CA SER A 83 14.06 -1.87 2.66
C SER A 83 13.33 -1.00 3.67
N GLU A 84 12.90 0.21 3.28
CA GLU A 84 12.06 1.12 4.07
C GLU A 84 10.67 0.50 4.26
N LEU A 85 10.08 -0.04 3.19
CA LEU A 85 8.77 -0.68 3.23
C LEU A 85 8.73 -1.89 4.17
N LYS A 86 9.74 -2.78 4.08
CA LYS A 86 9.86 -3.92 5.00
C LYS A 86 10.09 -3.48 6.44
N ALA A 87 10.82 -2.39 6.66
CA ALA A 87 11.03 -1.84 7.99
C ALA A 87 9.71 -1.28 8.57
N LEU A 88 8.95 -0.56 7.76
CA LEU A 88 7.64 -0.03 8.13
C LEU A 88 6.65 -1.14 8.47
N GLU A 89 6.55 -2.17 7.62
CA GLU A 89 5.65 -3.31 7.87
C GLU A 89 6.01 -4.04 9.16
N LYS A 90 7.29 -4.38 9.37
CA LYS A 90 7.74 -5.04 10.61
C LYS A 90 7.57 -4.17 11.84
N GLY A 91 7.80 -2.86 11.72
CA GLY A 91 7.58 -1.90 12.79
C GLY A 91 6.10 -1.81 13.16
N MET A 92 5.21 -1.75 12.17
CA MET A 92 3.77 -1.73 12.39
C MET A 92 3.28 -3.02 13.06
N THR A 93 3.87 -4.17 12.74
CA THR A 93 3.54 -5.45 13.40
C THR A 93 4.01 -5.50 14.85
N LYS A 94 5.08 -4.80 15.19
CA LYS A 94 5.64 -4.78 16.55
C LYS A 94 4.90 -3.82 17.48
N TYR A 95 4.42 -2.69 16.96
CA TYR A 95 3.87 -1.57 17.75
C TYR A 95 2.36 -1.33 17.48
N THR A 96 1.59 -2.38 17.23
CA THR A 96 0.18 -2.28 16.79
C THR A 96 -0.72 -1.50 17.74
N ASP A 97 -0.40 -1.51 19.04
CA ASP A 97 -1.32 -1.06 20.10
C ASP A 97 -1.04 0.37 20.57
N GLU A 98 0.00 1.01 20.02
CA GLU A 98 0.47 2.30 20.49
C GLU A 98 -0.14 3.47 19.71
N ARG A 99 -0.65 4.48 20.42
CA ARG A 99 -1.07 5.76 19.81
C ARG A 99 0.07 6.48 19.08
N LEU A 100 1.33 6.20 19.46
CA LEU A 100 2.54 6.82 18.92
C LEU A 100 3.39 5.84 18.11
N ILE A 101 2.76 4.84 17.48
CA ILE A 101 3.40 3.81 16.64
C ILE A 101 4.48 4.38 15.69
N TRP A 102 4.20 5.49 15.00
CA TRP A 102 5.12 6.07 14.02
C TRP A 102 6.41 6.59 14.65
N VAL A 103 6.31 7.18 15.85
CA VAL A 103 7.47 7.73 16.56
C VAL A 103 8.31 6.60 17.13
N HIS A 104 7.68 5.54 17.64
CA HIS A 104 8.38 4.37 18.17
C HIS A 104 9.16 3.64 17.08
N ILE A 105 8.54 3.41 15.91
CA ILE A 105 9.21 2.81 14.75
C ILE A 105 10.47 3.59 14.32
N LEU A 106 10.44 4.92 14.44
CA LEU A 106 11.61 5.77 14.13
C LEU A 106 12.69 5.72 15.21
N LYS A 107 12.30 5.52 16.48
CA LYS A 107 13.22 5.39 17.62
C LYS A 107 13.82 4.00 17.75
N ASP A 108 13.23 2.97 17.14
CA ASP A 108 13.78 1.62 17.15
C ASP A 108 15.19 1.57 16.59
N GLU A 109 16.07 0.89 17.31
CA GLU A 109 17.44 0.59 16.87
C GLU A 109 17.47 -0.24 15.57
N LYS A 110 16.44 -1.06 15.32
CA LYS A 110 16.39 -1.97 14.17
C LYS A 110 15.77 -1.33 12.91
N TYR A 111 14.77 -0.48 13.07
CA TYR A 111 13.98 0.08 11.97
C TYR A 111 14.33 1.54 11.69
N GLY A 112 14.62 2.31 12.74
CA GLY A 112 15.00 3.71 12.69
C GLY A 112 16.14 4.01 11.70
N PRO A 113 17.26 3.26 11.68
CA PRO A 113 18.35 3.52 10.74
C PRO A 113 17.96 3.43 9.25
N LYS A 114 16.94 2.61 8.94
CA LYS A 114 16.39 2.45 7.58
C LYS A 114 15.40 3.55 7.23
N LEU A 115 14.71 4.11 8.22
CA LEU A 115 13.67 5.12 8.08
C LEU A 115 14.14 6.52 8.47
N ARG A 116 15.44 6.72 8.75
CA ARG A 116 16.02 7.99 9.22
C ARG A 116 15.73 9.21 8.34
N ASN A 117 15.50 8.97 7.04
CA ASN A 117 15.22 10.02 6.07
C ASN A 117 13.71 10.33 5.96
N ARG A 118 12.88 9.71 6.81
CA ARG A 118 11.42 9.81 6.78
C ARG A 118 10.90 10.35 8.10
N SER A 119 9.85 11.15 8.02
CA SER A 119 9.13 11.66 9.17
C SER A 119 8.00 10.72 9.58
N ALA A 120 7.50 10.85 10.82
CA ALA A 120 6.33 10.12 11.30
C ALA A 120 5.11 10.31 10.37
N THR A 121 4.96 11.52 9.81
CA THR A 121 3.92 11.84 8.82
C THR A 121 4.11 11.04 7.53
N ASP A 122 5.34 10.95 7.01
CA ASP A 122 5.63 10.17 5.81
C ASP A 122 5.27 8.69 5.98
N LEU A 123 5.60 8.13 7.15
CA LEU A 123 5.27 6.74 7.50
C LEU A 123 3.76 6.53 7.52
N LYS A 124 3.01 7.43 8.18
CA LYS A 124 1.54 7.39 8.24
C LYS A 124 0.93 7.47 6.85
N ASP A 125 1.34 8.46 6.06
CA ASP A 125 0.83 8.66 4.70
C ASP A 125 1.14 7.47 3.80
N LYS A 126 2.34 6.90 3.94
CA LYS A 126 2.72 5.72 3.19
C LYS A 126 1.89 4.51 3.59
N ALA A 127 1.67 4.26 4.88
CA ALA A 127 0.84 3.17 5.35
C ALA A 127 -0.61 3.29 4.83
N ARG A 128 -1.17 4.50 4.84
CA ARG A 128 -2.50 4.79 4.27
C ARG A 128 -2.54 4.54 2.77
N ASN A 129 -1.53 5.01 2.03
CA ASN A 129 -1.45 4.79 0.58
C ASN A 129 -1.30 3.31 0.25
N GLU A 130 -0.56 2.57 1.07
CA GLU A 130 -0.35 1.14 0.90
C GLU A 130 -1.64 0.35 1.15
N LYS A 131 -2.41 0.70 2.19
CA LYS A 131 -3.77 0.18 2.43
C LYS A 131 -4.67 0.39 1.21
N LYS A 132 -4.71 1.62 0.68
CA LYS A 132 -5.50 1.95 -0.52
C LYS A 132 -5.01 1.19 -1.77
N ARG A 133 -3.69 1.04 -1.94
CA ARG A 133 -3.10 0.33 -3.07
C ARG A 133 -3.47 -1.15 -3.04
N ARG A 134 -3.31 -1.82 -1.88
CA ARG A 134 -3.66 -3.24 -1.73
C ARG A 134 -5.16 -3.49 -1.92
N ALA A 135 -6.01 -2.61 -1.41
CA ALA A 135 -7.45 -2.69 -1.63
C ALA A 135 -7.82 -2.63 -3.13
N ARG A 136 -7.17 -1.77 -3.92
CA ARG A 136 -7.38 -1.70 -5.37
C ARG A 136 -6.86 -2.93 -6.12
N GLU A 137 -5.75 -3.49 -5.67
CA GLU A 137 -5.12 -4.65 -6.30
C GLU A 137 -5.72 -6.00 -5.84
N GLY A 138 -6.71 -5.98 -4.94
CA GLY A 138 -7.26 -7.22 -4.35
C GLY A 138 -6.26 -7.98 -3.48
N LYS A 139 -5.16 -7.35 -3.05
CA LYS A 139 -4.13 -7.96 -2.21
C LYS A 139 -4.54 -7.88 -0.74
N SER A 140 -4.13 -8.86 0.05
CA SER A 140 -4.36 -8.86 1.50
C SER A 140 -3.78 -7.59 2.12
N ILE A 141 -4.60 -6.83 2.85
CA ILE A 141 -4.20 -5.54 3.44
C ILE A 141 -3.07 -5.75 4.47
N GLY A 142 -3.09 -6.88 5.19
CA GLY A 142 -2.13 -7.20 6.24
C GLY A 142 -2.17 -6.20 7.38
N VAL A 143 -1.03 -5.98 8.06
CA VAL A 143 -0.90 -5.06 9.20
C VAL A 143 -1.34 -3.63 8.90
N PHE A 144 -1.41 -3.24 7.63
CA PHE A 144 -1.82 -1.90 7.21
C PHE A 144 -3.30 -1.61 7.47
N HIS A 145 -4.10 -2.58 7.93
CA HIS A 145 -5.48 -2.32 8.34
C HIS A 145 -5.54 -1.30 9.49
N ILE A 146 -4.52 -1.28 10.37
CA ILE A 146 -4.41 -0.35 11.52
C ILE A 146 -4.20 1.11 11.09
N ALA A 147 -3.75 1.35 9.86
CA ALA A 147 -3.55 2.70 9.35
C ALA A 147 -4.91 3.42 9.30
N THR A 148 -5.07 4.38 10.21
CA THR A 148 -6.28 5.21 10.34
C THR A 148 -6.25 6.32 9.27
N GLY A 149 -7.41 6.52 8.63
CA GLY A 149 -7.63 7.45 7.52
C GLY A 149 -7.68 8.90 7.95
#